data_AF-A0A7S3NWI5-F1
#
_entry.id   AF-A0A7S3NWI5-F1
#
_cell.length_a   1.000
_cell.length_b   1.000
_cell.length_c   1.000
_cell.angle_alpha   90.00
_cell.angle_beta   90.00
_cell.angle_gamma   90.00
#
_symmetry.space_group_name_H-M   'P 1'
#
loop_
_entity.id
_entity.type
_entity.pdbx_description
1 polymer ?
#
loop_
_entity_poly.entity_id
_entity_poly.type
_entity_poly.pdbx_seq_one_letter_code
_entity_poly.pdbx_strand_id
1 'polypeptide(L)'
;KDMNTLPASYIANRIKLIMKKMLKDYYEPTYTCGESGCNWSGKTLLNPGQCLNKGCNGALRAKVLSEKGVTDTFNYLERLFNTEKIPKVSAEQSKQIKDALEPYKPIYNKLFSLVTHARSFNGYGKVDL
;
A
#
# COMPACT_ATOMS: atom_id res chain seq x y z
N LYS A 1 -9.71 -31.48 -13.94
CA LYS A 1 -8.44 -30.72 -13.97
C LYS A 1 -8.82 -29.25 -14.09
N ASP A 2 -9.03 -28.59 -12.96
CA ASP A 2 -9.50 -27.20 -12.92
C ASP A 2 -8.38 -26.27 -13.38
N MET A 3 -8.59 -25.63 -14.52
CA MET A 3 -7.55 -24.92 -15.27
C MET A 3 -7.31 -23.47 -14.82
N ASN A 4 -7.82 -23.03 -13.65
CA ASN A 4 -7.90 -21.59 -13.33
C ASN A 4 -7.52 -21.16 -11.91
N THR A 5 -7.01 -22.03 -11.03
CA THR A 5 -6.53 -21.60 -9.71
C THR A 5 -5.07 -21.16 -9.78
N LEU A 6 -4.84 -19.86 -9.60
CA LEU A 6 -3.50 -19.30 -9.49
C LEU A 6 -2.76 -19.94 -8.30
N PRO A 7 -1.48 -20.34 -8.46
CA PRO A 7 -0.71 -20.89 -7.35
C PRO A 7 -0.60 -19.89 -6.18
N ALA A 8 -0.76 -20.37 -4.95
CA ALA A 8 -0.65 -19.53 -3.75
C ALA A 8 0.72 -18.82 -3.66
N SER A 9 1.79 -19.49 -4.10
CA SER A 9 3.13 -18.93 -4.18
C SER A 9 3.22 -17.76 -5.17
N TYR A 10 2.52 -17.86 -6.30
CA TYR A 10 2.45 -16.78 -7.29
C TYR A 10 1.78 -15.53 -6.69
N ILE A 11 0.63 -15.70 -6.03
CA ILE A 11 -0.09 -14.59 -5.38
C ILE A 11 0.79 -13.94 -4.30
N ALA A 12 1.38 -14.75 -3.41
CA ALA A 12 2.27 -14.23 -2.36
C ALA A 12 3.47 -13.45 -2.93
N ASN A 13 4.07 -13.95 -4.01
CA ASN A 13 5.17 -13.25 -4.68
C ASN A 13 4.72 -11.93 -5.31
N ARG A 14 3.52 -11.89 -5.91
CA ARG A 14 2.95 -10.64 -6.45
C ARG A 14 2.73 -9.60 -5.35
N ILE A 15 2.16 -9.99 -4.22
CA ILE A 15 1.97 -9.07 -3.07
C ILE A 15 3.31 -8.56 -2.55
N LYS A 16 4.33 -9.42 -2.41
CA LYS A 16 5.69 -9.00 -2.04
C LYS A 16 6.26 -7.97 -3.02
N LEU A 17 6.10 -8.19 -4.32
CA LEU A 17 6.61 -7.27 -5.34
C LEU A 17 5.87 -5.92 -5.31
N ILE A 18 4.56 -5.93 -5.11
CA ILE A 18 3.77 -4.70 -4.95
C ILE A 18 4.28 -3.90 -3.76
N MET A 19 4.43 -4.52 -2.59
CA MET A 19 4.94 -3.83 -1.40
C MET A 19 6.38 -3.33 -1.59
N LYS A 20 7.26 -4.14 -2.20
CA LYS A 20 8.64 -3.72 -2.49
C LYS A 20 8.69 -2.52 -3.43
N LYS A 21 7.87 -2.53 -4.49
CA LYS A 21 7.79 -1.40 -5.42
C LYS A 21 7.28 -0.14 -4.73
N MET A 22 6.19 -0.26 -3.97
CA MET A 22 5.63 0.83 -3.18
C MET A 22 6.66 1.45 -2.23
N LEU A 23 7.37 0.61 -1.45
CA LEU A 23 8.41 1.10 -0.53
C LEU A 23 9.58 1.72 -1.26
N LYS A 24 9.99 1.16 -2.41
CA LYS A 24 11.02 1.78 -3.26
C LYS A 24 10.57 3.17 -3.73
N ASP A 25 9.35 3.29 -4.25
CA ASP A 25 8.81 4.56 -4.74
C ASP A 25 8.69 5.61 -3.62
N TYR A 26 8.50 5.17 -2.37
CA TYR A 26 8.48 6.02 -1.19
C TYR A 26 9.87 6.45 -0.70
N TYR A 27 10.82 5.52 -0.57
CA TYR A 27 12.17 5.79 -0.04
C TYR A 27 13.14 6.34 -1.09
N GLU A 28 12.84 6.19 -2.38
CA GLU A 28 13.54 6.85 -3.49
C GLU A 28 12.62 7.88 -4.18
N PRO A 29 12.05 8.84 -3.46
CA PRO A 29 11.02 9.70 -4.01
C PRO A 29 11.60 10.62 -5.07
N THR A 30 10.84 10.82 -6.13
CA THR A 30 10.99 11.99 -6.99
C THR A 30 9.98 13.02 -6.53
N TYR A 31 10.41 14.26 -6.35
CA TYR A 31 9.58 15.39 -5.99
C TYR A 31 9.26 16.22 -7.22
N THR A 32 8.11 16.88 -7.20
CA THR A 32 7.69 17.88 -8.17
C THR A 32 7.19 19.12 -7.45
N CYS A 33 7.38 20.29 -8.04
CA CYS A 33 6.73 21.50 -7.54
C CYS A 33 5.21 21.42 -7.76
N GLY A 34 4.43 21.94 -6.80
CA GLY A 34 2.98 22.05 -6.90
C GLY A 34 2.45 23.33 -7.55
N GLU A 35 3.34 24.25 -7.95
CA GLU A 35 2.96 25.52 -8.58
C GLU A 35 2.82 25.34 -10.10
N SER A 36 1.70 25.80 -10.68
CA SER A 36 1.33 25.54 -12.09
C SER A 36 2.29 26.14 -13.12
N GLY A 37 3.12 27.12 -12.73
CA GLY A 37 4.17 27.70 -13.57
C GLY A 37 5.58 27.10 -13.34
N CYS A 38 5.74 26.21 -12.36
CA CYS A 38 7.04 25.66 -12.01
C CYS A 38 7.15 24.19 -12.43
N ASN A 39 8.05 23.91 -13.38
CA ASN A 39 8.29 22.57 -13.92
C ASN A 39 9.44 21.83 -13.22
N TRP A 40 9.83 22.26 -12.02
CA TRP A 40 10.93 21.62 -11.30
C TRP A 40 10.55 20.20 -10.85
N SER A 41 11.44 19.24 -11.11
CA SER A 41 11.36 17.90 -10.54
C SER A 41 12.75 17.34 -10.25
N GLY A 42 12.88 16.55 -9.19
CA GLY A 42 14.16 15.97 -8.79
C GLY A 42 14.06 15.10 -7.54
N LYS A 43 15.17 14.48 -7.14
CA LYS A 43 15.22 13.67 -5.90
C LYS A 43 15.69 14.46 -4.68
N THR A 44 16.19 15.67 -4.90
CA THR A 44 16.86 16.47 -3.85
C THR A 44 15.85 17.30 -3.06
N LEU A 45 15.90 17.18 -1.75
CA LEU A 45 15.30 18.14 -0.81
C LEU A 45 16.45 18.88 -0.12
N LEU A 46 16.79 20.09 -0.60
CA LEU A 46 17.75 20.95 0.11
C LEU A 46 17.08 21.60 1.33
N ASN A 47 15.88 22.15 1.12
CA ASN A 47 15.03 22.70 2.16
C ASN A 47 13.74 21.87 2.24
N PRO A 48 13.26 21.49 3.44
CA PRO A 48 12.02 20.73 3.59
C PRO A 48 10.85 21.46 2.92
N GLY A 49 10.26 20.82 1.91
CA GLY A 49 9.03 21.28 1.27
C GLY A 49 9.14 22.52 0.39
N GLN A 50 10.30 23.14 0.19
CA GLN A 50 10.46 24.33 -0.67
C GLN A 50 11.01 23.98 -2.05
N CYS A 51 10.44 24.60 -3.09
CA CYS A 51 10.97 24.46 -4.44
C CYS A 51 12.41 24.98 -4.55
N LEU A 52 13.22 24.30 -5.36
CA LEU A 52 14.61 24.73 -5.62
C LEU A 52 14.73 25.75 -6.76
N ASN A 53 13.64 26.00 -7.50
CA ASN A 53 13.65 26.98 -8.57
C ASN A 53 13.64 28.39 -7.97
N LYS A 54 14.58 29.24 -8.39
CA LYS A 54 14.71 30.60 -7.85
C LYS A 54 13.46 31.41 -8.18
N GLY A 55 12.87 32.03 -7.15
CA GLY A 55 11.64 32.82 -7.28
C GLY A 55 10.33 32.02 -7.25
N CYS A 56 10.39 30.69 -7.09
CA CYS A 56 9.23 29.84 -6.92
C CYS A 56 8.90 29.66 -5.44
N ASN A 57 7.66 29.98 -5.04
CA ASN A 57 7.18 29.78 -3.67
C ASN A 57 6.38 28.49 -3.51
N GLY A 58 6.19 27.72 -4.60
CA GLY A 58 5.52 26.44 -4.59
C GLY A 58 6.14 25.40 -3.65
N ALA A 59 5.28 24.62 -3.00
CA ALA A 59 5.69 23.50 -2.17
C ALA A 59 6.08 22.28 -3.01
N LEU A 60 7.13 21.57 -2.59
CA LEU A 60 7.48 20.28 -3.17
C LEU A 60 6.55 19.17 -2.67
N ARG A 61 6.10 18.33 -3.60
CA ARG A 61 5.26 17.17 -3.31
C ARG A 61 5.90 15.92 -3.90
N ALA A 62 5.71 14.78 -3.24
CA ALA A 62 6.11 13.50 -3.82
C ALA A 62 5.33 13.28 -5.13
N LYS A 63 6.05 12.96 -6.20
CA LYS A 63 5.51 12.78 -7.55
C LYS A 63 4.69 11.50 -7.68
N VAL A 64 5.11 10.44 -7.00
CA VAL A 64 4.54 9.09 -7.16
C VAL A 64 3.74 8.70 -5.92
N LEU A 65 4.37 8.70 -4.75
CA LEU A 65 3.75 8.16 -3.55
C LEU A 65 4.09 9.01 -2.33
N SER A 66 3.05 9.39 -1.59
CA SER A 66 3.17 10.06 -0.28
C SER A 66 3.16 9.04 0.85
N GLU A 67 3.60 9.44 2.05
CA GLU A 67 3.52 8.62 3.25
C GLU A 67 2.08 8.16 3.54
N LYS A 68 1.11 9.06 3.39
CA LYS A 68 -0.32 8.72 3.47
C LYS A 68 -0.69 7.62 2.47
N GLY A 69 -0.20 7.72 1.23
CA GLY A 69 -0.43 6.70 0.21
C GLY A 69 0.14 5.33 0.58
N VAL A 70 1.32 5.28 1.20
CA VAL A 70 1.91 4.03 1.72
C VAL A 70 1.02 3.43 2.82
N THR A 71 0.64 4.24 3.80
CA THR A 71 -0.22 3.83 4.92
C THR A 71 -1.58 3.32 4.44
N ASP A 72 -2.24 4.05 3.53
CA ASP A 72 -3.52 3.66 2.95
C ASP A 72 -3.42 2.35 2.17
N THR A 73 -2.30 2.13 1.46
CA THR A 73 -2.05 0.88 0.73
C THR A 73 -1.85 -0.30 1.67
N PHE A 74 -1.06 -0.15 2.74
CA PHE A 74 -0.93 -1.21 3.75
C PHE A 74 -2.28 -1.53 4.42
N ASN A 75 -3.03 -0.50 4.82
CA ASN A 75 -4.38 -0.67 5.39
C ASN A 75 -5.32 -1.40 4.43
N TYR A 76 -5.27 -1.08 3.15
CA TYR A 76 -6.06 -1.75 2.12
C TYR A 76 -5.69 -3.24 2.01
N LEU A 77 -4.39 -3.56 1.91
CA LEU A 77 -3.92 -4.94 1.80
C LEU A 77 -4.27 -5.77 3.05
N GLU A 78 -4.13 -5.20 4.25
CA GLU A 78 -4.54 -5.88 5.47
C GLU A 78 -6.04 -6.16 5.49
N ARG A 79 -6.88 -5.19 5.11
CA ARG A 79 -8.33 -5.40 5.01
C ARG A 79 -8.70 -6.45 3.97
N LEU A 80 -8.00 -6.46 2.83
CA LEU A 80 -8.26 -7.39 1.73
C LEU A 80 -8.02 -8.86 2.14
N PHE A 81 -7.01 -9.12 2.97
CA PHE A 81 -6.65 -10.46 3.40
C PHE A 81 -7.17 -10.84 4.80
N ASN A 82 -7.86 -9.93 5.48
CA ASN A 82 -8.43 -10.21 6.80
C ASN A 82 -9.72 -11.03 6.66
N THR A 83 -9.65 -12.32 6.99
CA THR A 83 -10.79 -13.24 6.90
C THR A 83 -11.79 -13.11 8.04
N GLU A 84 -11.43 -12.40 9.12
CA GLU A 84 -12.29 -12.18 10.29
C GLU A 84 -13.22 -10.97 10.10
N LYS A 85 -12.78 -9.99 9.30
CA LYS A 85 -13.53 -8.76 9.01
C LYS A 85 -14.40 -8.94 7.77
N ILE A 86 -15.48 -9.68 7.94
CA ILE A 86 -16.52 -9.82 6.91
C ILE A 86 -17.31 -8.50 6.85
N PRO A 87 -17.58 -7.96 5.64
CA PRO A 87 -18.38 -6.75 5.51
C PRO A 87 -19.76 -6.94 6.15
N LYS A 88 -20.30 -5.86 6.74
CA LYS A 88 -21.66 -5.87 7.30
C LYS A 88 -22.68 -5.96 6.17
N VAL A 89 -23.09 -7.18 5.86
CA VAL A 89 -24.08 -7.52 4.82
C VAL A 89 -25.21 -8.33 5.45
N SER A 90 -26.22 -8.73 4.67
CA SER A 90 -27.30 -9.58 5.20
C SER A 90 -26.74 -10.91 5.75
N ALA A 91 -27.51 -11.59 6.61
CA ALA A 91 -27.09 -12.88 7.17
C ALA A 91 -26.80 -13.93 6.07
N GLU A 92 -27.64 -13.95 5.02
CA GLU A 92 -27.51 -14.81 3.85
C GLU A 92 -26.20 -14.54 3.10
N GLN A 93 -25.92 -13.26 2.82
CA GLN A 93 -24.70 -12.83 2.11
C GLN A 93 -23.45 -13.12 2.95
N SER A 94 -23.54 -12.93 4.27
CA SER A 94 -22.43 -13.22 5.18
C SER A 94 -22.08 -14.70 5.17
N LYS A 95 -23.10 -15.57 5.12
CA LYS A 95 -22.91 -17.03 5.01
C LYS A 95 -22.25 -17.41 3.68
N GLN A 96 -22.76 -16.88 2.56
CA GLN A 96 -22.17 -17.12 1.24
C GLN A 96 -20.70 -16.69 1.16
N ILE A 97 -20.35 -15.54 1.75
CA ILE A 97 -18.96 -15.07 1.81
C ILE A 97 -18.09 -16.01 2.65
N LYS A 98 -18.57 -16.45 3.82
CA LYS A 98 -17.83 -17.41 4.69
C LYS A 98 -17.56 -18.71 3.96
N ASP A 99 -18.59 -19.30 3.37
CA ASP A 99 -18.51 -20.58 2.68
C ASP A 99 -17.54 -20.50 1.48
N ALA A 100 -17.56 -19.39 0.73
CA ALA A 100 -16.63 -19.14 -0.37
C ALA A 100 -15.19 -18.89 0.09
N LEU A 101 -14.99 -18.31 1.28
CA LEU A 101 -13.68 -17.96 1.83
C LEU A 101 -13.00 -19.14 2.52
N GLU A 102 -13.77 -20.08 3.08
CA GLU A 102 -13.28 -21.23 3.86
C GLU A 102 -12.11 -21.97 3.20
N PRO A 103 -12.17 -22.33 1.89
CA PRO A 103 -11.08 -23.04 1.23
C PRO A 103 -9.79 -22.23 1.12
N TYR A 104 -9.89 -20.89 1.16
CA TYR A 104 -8.77 -19.98 0.94
C TYR A 104 -8.24 -19.35 2.23
N LYS A 105 -8.89 -19.59 3.38
CA LYS A 105 -8.45 -19.07 4.69
C LYS A 105 -6.96 -19.26 4.97
N PRO A 106 -6.35 -20.45 4.75
CA PRO A 106 -4.92 -20.62 5.02
C PRO A 106 -4.03 -19.68 4.21
N ILE A 107 -4.40 -19.43 2.94
CA ILE A 107 -3.65 -18.55 2.04
C ILE A 107 -3.87 -17.10 2.46
N TYR A 108 -5.10 -16.69 2.72
CA TYR A 108 -5.43 -15.33 3.15
C TYR A 108 -4.75 -14.98 4.48
N ASN A 109 -4.79 -15.87 5.46
CA ASN A 109 -4.10 -15.68 6.74
C ASN A 109 -2.58 -15.50 6.55
N LYS A 110 -1.97 -16.31 5.68
CA LYS A 110 -0.55 -16.17 5.35
C LYS A 110 -0.23 -14.82 4.69
N LEU A 111 -1.09 -14.37 3.76
CA LEU A 111 -0.94 -13.06 3.11
C LEU A 111 -1.14 -11.92 4.10
N PHE A 112 -2.12 -12.04 4.99
CA PHE A 112 -2.38 -11.09 6.07
C PHE A 112 -1.16 -10.96 6.98
N SER A 113 -0.61 -12.07 7.51
CA SER A 113 0.60 -12.04 8.34
C SER A 113 1.79 -11.43 7.61
N LEU A 114 1.94 -11.70 6.31
CA LEU A 114 3.00 -11.15 5.48
C LEU A 114 2.89 -9.62 5.34
N VAL A 115 1.67 -9.11 5.12
CA VAL A 115 1.41 -7.66 5.02
C VAL A 115 1.61 -6.99 6.38
N THR A 116 1.05 -7.55 7.45
CA THR A 116 1.18 -7.00 8.81
C THR A 116 2.63 -6.99 9.28
N HIS A 117 3.39 -8.05 9.01
CA HIS A 117 4.82 -8.06 9.31
C HIS A 117 5.57 -6.97 8.55
N ALA A 118 5.34 -6.84 7.23
CA ALA A 118 5.97 -5.81 6.43
C ALA A 118 5.60 -4.39 6.91
N ARG A 119 4.32 -4.15 7.24
CA ARG A 119 3.84 -2.88 7.77
C ARG A 119 4.55 -2.51 9.09
N SER A 120 4.58 -3.44 10.04
CA SER A 120 5.21 -3.22 11.35
C SER A 120 6.72 -3.05 11.24
N PHE A 121 7.39 -3.85 10.41
CA PHE A 121 8.84 -3.74 10.18
C PHE A 121 9.24 -2.37 9.61
N ASN A 122 8.41 -1.79 8.75
CA ASN A 122 8.67 -0.47 8.15
C ASN A 122 8.13 0.71 8.98
N GLY A 123 7.69 0.49 10.22
CA GLY A 123 7.24 1.57 11.12
C GLY A 123 5.81 2.06 10.89
N TYR A 124 5.08 1.56 9.88
CA TYR A 124 3.69 1.94 9.60
C TYR A 124 2.66 1.28 10.53
N GLY A 125 3.11 0.42 11.43
CA GLY A 125 2.27 -0.25 12.44
C GLY A 125 2.21 0.45 13.79
N LYS A 126 3.05 1.48 14.01
CA LYS A 126 3.10 2.22 15.27
C LYS A 126 2.32 3.52 15.15
N VAL A 127 1.44 3.78 16.11
CA VAL A 127 0.97 5.13 16.42
C VAL A 127 1.67 5.47 17.72
N ASP A 128 2.71 6.30 17.66
CA ASP A 128 3.29 6.88 18.86
C ASP A 128 2.27 7.92 19.37
N LEU A 129 1.53 7.55 20.43
CA LEU A 129 0.54 8.38 21.11
C LEU A 129 1.20 9.27 22.15
#